data_AF-A0A1Y3SU84-F1
#
_entry.id   AF-A0A1Y3SU84-F1
#
_cell.length_a   1.000
_cell.length_b   1.000
_cell.length_c   1.000
_cell.angle_alpha   90.00
_cell.angle_beta   90.00
_cell.angle_gamma   90.00
#
_symmetry.space_group_name_H-M   'P 1'
#
loop_
_entity.id
_entity.type
_entity.pdbx_description
1 polymer ?
#
loop_
_entity_poly.entity_id
_entity_poly.type
_entity_poly.pdbx_seq_one_letter_code
_entity_poly.pdbx_strand_id
1 'polypeptide(L)' 'MSEIKKIKCRVCGNEIELKKENRYTGIEQNMIGPDCLRDCYDCPVCGCQSVVNNRLKTYEEGGDEE' A
#
# COMPACT_ATOMS: atom_id res chain seq x y z
N MET A 1 -8.05 -21.93 10.23
CA MET A 1 -7.83 -20.56 10.71
C MET A 1 -6.80 -19.93 9.80
N SER A 2 -7.13 -18.85 9.09
CA SER A 2 -6.21 -18.21 8.14
C SER A 2 -5.07 -17.53 8.91
N GLU A 3 -3.83 -17.80 8.53
CA GLU A 3 -2.64 -17.18 9.14
C GLU A 3 -2.60 -15.69 8.77
N ILE A 4 -2.60 -14.81 9.78
CA ILE A 4 -2.48 -13.37 9.59
C ILE A 4 -0.99 -13.04 9.40
N LYS A 5 -0.64 -12.54 8.21
CA LYS A 5 0.72 -12.08 7.93
C LYS A 5 1.05 -10.82 8.74
N LYS A 6 2.28 -10.73 9.24
CA LYS A 6 2.79 -9.58 10.00
C LYS A 6 4.05 -9.03 9.34
N ILE A 7 4.26 -7.72 9.48
CA ILE A 7 5.50 -7.03 9.06
C ILE A 7 6.04 -6.17 10.20
N LYS A 8 7.31 -5.80 10.15
CA LYS A 8 7.95 -4.92 11.15
C LYS A 8 7.91 -3.46 10.69
N CYS A 9 7.38 -2.52 11.49
CA CYS A 9 7.50 -1.07 11.21
C CYS A 9 8.99 -0.70 11.20
N ARG A 10 9.43 -0.01 10.15
CA ARG A 10 10.82 0.42 9.98
C ARG A 10 11.22 1.57 10.92
N VAL A 11 10.25 2.25 11.52
CA VAL A 11 10.48 3.41 12.42
C VAL A 11 10.61 2.98 13.87
N CYS A 12 9.61 2.29 14.44
CA CYS A 12 9.58 1.91 15.85
C CYS A 12 9.87 0.42 16.12
N GLY A 13 9.94 -0.41 15.08
CA GLY A 13 10.19 -1.84 15.22
C GLY A 13 8.99 -2.70 15.64
N ASN A 14 7.80 -2.11 15.86
CA ASN A 14 6.58 -2.85 16.21
C ASN A 14 6.10 -3.77 15.08
N GLU A 15 5.41 -4.86 15.42
CA GLU A 15 4.75 -5.74 14.44
C GLU A 15 3.39 -5.19 14.01
N ILE A 16 3.17 -5.07 12.70
CA ILE A 16 1.93 -4.63 12.07
C ILE A 16 1.24 -5.84 11.47
N GLU A 17 -0.01 -6.09 11.86
CA GLU A 17 -0.85 -7.14 11.29
C GLU A 17 -1.45 -6.69 9.95
N LEU A 18 -1.21 -7.45 8.89
CA LEU A 18 -1.71 -7.16 7.54
C LEU A 18 -3.16 -7.63 7.37
N LYS A 19 -4.09 -7.05 8.13
CA LYS A 19 -5.53 -7.30 8.02
C LYS A 19 -6.13 -6.53 6.85
N LYS A 20 -7.05 -7.13 6.09
CA LYS A 20 -7.71 -6.45 4.95
C LYS A 20 -8.39 -5.14 5.36
N GLU A 21 -8.93 -5.09 6.58
CA GLU A 21 -9.66 -3.95 7.15
C GLU A 21 -8.77 -2.73 7.41
N ASN A 22 -7.48 -2.94 7.66
CA ASN A 22 -6.53 -1.87 7.96
C ASN A 22 -5.71 -1.43 6.73
N ARG A 23 -5.98 -2.04 5.57
CA ARG A 23 -5.28 -1.73 4.32
C ARG A 23 -5.92 -0.53 3.66
N TYR A 24 -5.12 0.45 3.28
CA TYR A 24 -5.54 1.58 2.46
C TYR A 24 -4.63 1.75 1.24
N THR A 25 -5.09 2.53 0.26
CA THR A 25 -4.30 2.84 -0.95
C THR A 25 -3.56 4.14 -0.75
N GLY A 26 -2.23 4.11 -0.80
CA GLY A 26 -1.38 5.29 -0.89
C GLY A 26 -1.05 5.64 -2.34
N ILE A 27 -0.81 6.93 -2.61
CA ILE A 27 -0.30 7.42 -3.90
C ILE A 27 1.15 7.85 -3.69
N GLU A 28 2.07 7.22 -4.40
CA GLU A 28 3.45 7.66 -4.52
C GLU A 28 3.53 8.61 -5.72
N GLN A 29 3.66 9.91 -5.43
CA GLN A 29 3.76 10.95 -6.45
C GLN A 29 5.16 10.97 -7.07
N ASN A 30 5.22 10.79 -8.38
CA ASN A 30 6.48 10.85 -9.12
C ASN A 30 6.62 12.22 -9.78
N MET A 31 7.81 12.83 -9.69
CA MET A 31 8.06 14.10 -10.38
C MET A 31 8.16 13.94 -11.90
N ILE A 32 8.56 12.76 -12.36
CA ILE A 32 8.69 12.42 -13.78
C ILE A 32 8.06 11.04 -13.97
N GLY A 33 7.07 10.96 -14.86
CA GLY A 33 6.30 9.74 -15.11
C GLY A 33 5.02 9.64 -14.28
N PRO A 34 4.26 8.55 -14.44
CA PRO A 34 2.96 8.41 -13.78
C PRO A 34 3.10 8.12 -12.28
N ASP A 35 2.15 8.64 -11.51
CA ASP A 35 1.98 8.28 -10.11
C ASP A 35 1.71 6.78 -9.95
N CYS A 36 2.18 6.25 -8.82
CA CYS A 36 2.08 4.83 -8.50
C CYS A 36 1.12 4.61 -7.32
N LEU A 37 0.18 3.69 -7.49
CA LEU A 37 -0.68 3.24 -6.40
C LEU A 37 0.02 2.15 -5.59
N ARG A 38 -0.10 2.23 -4.26
CA ARG A 38 0.50 1.28 -3.32
C ARG A 38 -0.51 0.84 -2.26
N ASP A 39 -0.40 -0.41 -1.82
CA ASP A 39 -1.09 -0.87 -0.61
C ASP A 39 -0.27 -0.50 0.62
N CYS A 40 -0.90 0.22 1.54
CA CYS A 40 -0.28 0.78 2.73
C CYS A 40 -1.02 0.37 4.01
N TYR A 41 -0.30 0.46 5.12
CA TYR A 41 -0.78 0.19 6.48
C TYR A 41 -0.14 1.16 7.46
N ASP A 42 -0.91 1.63 8.44
CA ASP A 42 -0.37 2.47 9.51
C ASP A 42 0.07 1.61 10.70
N CYS A 43 1.23 1.96 11.27
CA CYS A 43 1.66 1.33 12.50
C CYS A 43 0.78 1.82 13.67
N PRO A 44 0.17 0.90 14.44
CA PRO A 44 -0.74 1.29 15.54
C PRO A 44 -0.01 1.94 16.72
N VAL A 45 1.33 1.87 16.77
CA VAL A 45 2.14 2.43 17.87
C VAL A 45 2.65 3.83 17.56
N CYS A 46 3.21 4.05 16.38
CA CYS A 46 3.84 5.32 16.03
C CYS A 46 3.18 6.08 14.88
N GLY A 47 2.15 5.50 14.23
CA GLY A 47 1.49 6.10 13.07
C GLY A 47 2.32 6.10 11.79
N CYS A 48 3.46 5.40 11.75
CA CYS A 48 4.29 5.29 10.53
C CYS A 48 3.48 4.64 9.39
N GLN A 49 3.42 5.25 8.21
CA GLN A 49 2.91 4.58 7.01
C GLN A 49 3.93 3.52 6.55
N SER A 50 3.46 2.29 6.37
CA SER A 50 4.23 1.18 5.80
C SER A 50 3.68 0.83 4.42
N VAL A 51 4.51 1.03 3.39
CA VAL A 51 4.21 0.65 2.00
C VAL A 51 4.57 -0.83 1.79
N VAL A 52 3.60 -1.65 1.40
CA VAL A 52 3.75 -3.13 1.42
C VAL A 52 3.73 -3.74 0.02
N ASN A 53 2.84 -3.29 -0.85
CA ASN A 53 2.72 -3.83 -2.20
C ASN A 53 2.47 -2.75 -3.25
N ASN A 54 2.87 -3.05 -4.48
CA ASN A 54 2.51 -2.26 -5.65
C ASN A 54 1.11 -2.63 -6.12
N ARG A 55 0.30 -1.63 -6.46
CA ARG A 55 -1.02 -1.85 -7.06
C ARG A 55 -0.91 -1.57 -8.56
N LEU A 56 -1.21 -2.59 -9.37
CA LEU A 56 -1.31 -2.42 -10.82
C LEU A 56 -2.53 -1.53 -11.12
N LYS A 57 -2.40 -0.68 -12.14
CA LYS A 57 -3.55 0.08 -12.66
C LYS A 57 -4.59 -0.91 -13.16
N THR A 58 -5.86 -0.61 -12.89
CA THR A 58 -6.97 -1.33 -13.52
C THR A 58 -6.86 -1.11 -15.02
N TYR A 59 -6.91 -2.18 -15.81
CA TYR A 59 -7.02 -2.06 -17.25
C TYR A 59 -8.46 -1.63 -17.57
N GLU A 60 -8.61 -0.46 -18.18
CA GLU A 60 -9.88 -0.03 -18.75
C GLU A 60 -9.87 -0.47 -20.23
N GLU A 61 -10.69 -1.46 -20.59
CA GLU A 61 -10.94 -1.81 -21.98
C GLU A 61 -11.68 -0.66 -22.67
N GLY A 62 -10.95 0.23 -23.36
CA GLY A 62 -11.52 1.16 -24.33
C GLY A 62 -11.04 2.60 -24.19
N GLY A 63 -10.29 3.07 -25.19
CA GLY A 63 -9.94 4.48 -25.36
C GLY A 63 -8.78 4.73 -26.34
N ASP A 64 -8.73 4.03 -27.47
CA ASP A 64 -7.98 4.51 -28.64
C ASP A 64 -8.76 5.69 -29.24
N GLU A 65 -8.43 6.91 -28.85
CA GLU A 65 -8.74 8.13 -29.59
C GLU A 65 -7.46 8.98 -29.68
N GLU A 66 -6.62 8.70 -30.68
CA GLU A 66 -6.04 9.65 -31.65
C GLU A 66 -5.20 8.93 -32.73
#